data_AF-A0A0G4KPU2-F1
#
_entry.id   AF-A0A0G4KPU2-F1
#
_cell.length_a   1.000
_cell.length_b   1.000
_cell.length_c   1.000
_cell.angle_alpha   90.00
_cell.angle_beta   90.00
_cell.angle_gamma   90.00
#
_symmetry.space_group_name_H-M   'P 1'
#
loop_
_entity.id
_entity.type
_entity.pdbx_description
1 polymer ?
#
loop_
_entity_poly.entity_id
_entity_poly.type
_entity_poly.pdbx_seq_one_letter_code
_entity_poly.pdbx_strand_id
1 'polypeptide(L)'
;MVKAFADTKSKAQGVMKRISKDNAVEMGRALAKLTHSSPGVVFKVALELMMSYGNLSDVFAECVRFFTDLTKDVMIWSLLSALGSNQRS
;
A
#
# COMPACT_ATOMS: atom_id res chain seq x y z
N MET A 1 -0.32 7.75 19.44
CA MET A 1 -0.17 6.66 18.44
C MET A 1 -1.31 6.63 17.43
N VAL A 2 -2.59 6.58 17.88
CA VAL A 2 -3.77 6.53 16.98
C VAL A 2 -3.83 7.69 15.96
N LYS A 3 -3.53 8.92 16.38
CA LYS A 3 -3.53 10.10 15.50
C LYS A 3 -2.51 9.99 14.36
N ALA A 4 -1.28 9.54 14.66
CA ALA A 4 -0.22 9.38 13.67
C ALA A 4 -0.61 8.32 12.61
N PHE A 5 -1.25 7.22 13.02
CA PHE A 5 -1.73 6.21 12.08
C PHE A 5 -2.91 6.70 11.24
N ALA A 6 -3.81 7.51 11.79
CA ALA A 6 -4.89 8.14 11.02
C ALA A 6 -4.34 9.11 9.97
N ASP A 7 -3.33 9.90 10.34
CA ASP A 7 -2.65 10.84 9.44
C ASP A 7 -1.92 10.08 8.31
N THR A 8 -1.19 9.01 8.63
CA THR A 8 -0.56 8.15 7.60
C THR A 8 -1.62 7.52 6.70
N LYS A 9 -2.73 7.02 7.26
CA LYS A 9 -3.83 6.44 6.48
C LYS A 9 -4.37 7.43 5.44
N SER A 10 -4.64 8.67 5.86
CA SER A 10 -5.14 9.73 4.97
C SER A 10 -4.12 10.07 3.87
N LYS A 11 -2.83 10.19 4.24
CA LYS A 11 -1.75 10.44 3.27
C LYS A 11 -1.60 9.30 2.26
N ALA A 12 -1.64 8.05 2.72
CA ALA A 12 -1.54 6.87 1.88
C ALA A 12 -2.73 6.77 0.90
N GLN A 13 -3.95 7.05 1.37
CA GLN A 13 -5.13 7.14 0.52
C GLN A 13 -4.99 8.25 -0.54
N GLY A 14 -4.44 9.40 -0.16
CA GLY A 14 -4.18 10.51 -1.09
C GLY A 14 -3.19 10.14 -2.19
N VAL A 15 -2.08 9.47 -1.84
CA VAL A 15 -1.07 9.01 -2.81
C VAL A 15 -1.64 7.93 -3.73
N MET A 16 -2.31 6.91 -3.18
CA MET A 16 -2.88 5.81 -3.97
C MET A 16 -4.01 6.26 -4.90
N LYS A 17 -4.79 7.29 -4.55
CA LYS A 17 -5.83 7.84 -5.45
C LYS A 17 -5.27 8.68 -6.60
N ARG A 18 -4.04 9.19 -6.46
CA ARG A 18 -3.38 10.03 -7.46
C ARG A 18 -2.43 9.23 -8.35
N ILE A 19 -2.20 7.96 -8.03
CA ILE A 19 -1.27 7.13 -8.78
C ILE A 19 -1.86 6.78 -10.16
N SER A 20 -1.05 6.97 -11.19
CA SER A 20 -1.36 6.70 -12.59
C SER A 20 -0.12 6.12 -13.27
N LYS A 21 -0.30 5.61 -14.49
CA LYS A 21 0.83 5.08 -15.28
C LYS A 21 1.91 6.14 -15.54
N ASP A 22 1.52 7.41 -15.66
CA ASP A 22 2.45 8.50 -15.97
C ASP A 22 3.27 9.00 -14.76
N ASN A 23 2.77 8.78 -13.53
CA ASN A 23 3.41 9.28 -12.31
C ASN A 23 3.85 8.17 -11.33
N ALA A 24 3.88 6.92 -11.79
CA ALA A 24 4.18 5.72 -11.01
C ALA A 24 5.50 5.82 -10.23
N VAL A 25 6.53 6.42 -10.84
CA VAL A 25 7.87 6.57 -10.22
C VAL A 25 7.85 7.55 -9.05
N GLU A 26 7.23 8.72 -9.23
CA GLU A 26 7.19 9.77 -8.20
C GLU A 26 6.29 9.33 -7.04
N MET A 27 5.09 8.85 -7.36
CA MET A 27 4.13 8.36 -6.39
C MET A 27 4.62 7.09 -5.69
N GLY A 28 5.34 6.21 -6.39
CA GLY A 28 5.98 5.04 -5.80
C GLY A 28 7.05 5.40 -4.77
N ARG A 29 7.87 6.42 -5.04
CA ARG A 29 8.83 6.96 -4.05
C ARG A 29 8.14 7.64 -2.88
N ALA A 30 7.06 8.38 -3.12
CA ALA A 30 6.27 9.01 -2.07
C ALA A 30 5.61 7.96 -1.17
N LEU A 31 5.08 6.89 -1.77
CA LEU A 31 4.50 5.76 -1.07
C LEU A 31 5.57 5.07 -0.23
N ALA A 32 6.73 4.74 -0.78
CA ALA A 32 7.83 4.09 -0.06
C ALA A 32 8.25 4.85 1.21
N LYS A 33 8.28 6.19 1.18
CA LYS A 33 8.55 7.02 2.37
C LYS A 33 7.48 6.86 3.45
N LEU A 34 6.20 6.79 3.06
CA LEU A 34 5.09 6.58 4.00
C LEU A 34 5.11 5.16 4.58
N THR A 35 5.42 4.16 3.74
CA THR A 35 5.49 2.75 4.15
C THR A 35 6.62 2.52 5.16
N HIS A 36 7.71 3.27 5.09
CA HIS A 36 8.83 3.14 6.03
C HIS A 36 8.44 3.43 7.49
N SER A 37 7.59 4.43 7.74
CA SER A 37 7.17 4.78 9.10
C SER A 37 6.07 3.88 9.66
N SER A 38 5.22 3.33 8.79
CA SER A 38 4.03 2.57 9.23
C SER A 38 3.51 1.64 8.12
N PRO A 39 4.21 0.52 7.85
CA PRO A 39 3.94 -0.31 6.68
C PRO A 39 2.57 -0.99 6.72
N GLY A 40 2.16 -1.52 7.88
CA GLY A 40 0.89 -2.25 8.01
C GLY A 40 -0.37 -1.41 7.71
N VAL A 41 -0.37 -0.13 8.11
CA VAL A 41 -1.50 0.77 7.83
C VAL A 41 -1.57 1.12 6.35
N VAL A 42 -0.41 1.36 5.73
CA VAL A 42 -0.30 1.70 4.30
C VAL A 42 -0.74 0.53 3.43
N PHE A 43 -0.26 -0.69 3.71
CA PHE A 43 -0.63 -1.87 2.92
C PHE A 43 -2.08 -2.26 3.05
N LYS A 44 -2.70 -2.09 4.23
CA LYS A 44 -4.14 -2.31 4.37
C LYS A 44 -4.95 -1.41 3.42
N VAL A 45 -4.63 -0.12 3.39
CA VAL A 45 -5.26 0.84 2.46
C VAL A 45 -4.95 0.48 1.01
N ALA A 46 -3.70 0.12 0.72
CA ALA A 46 -3.29 -0.17 -0.65
C ALA A 46 -4.00 -1.40 -1.21
N LEU A 47 -4.13 -2.47 -0.41
CA LEU A 47 -4.87 -3.68 -0.76
C LEU A 47 -6.36 -3.40 -0.97
N GLU A 48 -7.01 -2.63 -0.09
CA GLU A 48 -8.42 -2.22 -0.24
C GLU A 48 -8.65 -1.49 -1.59
N LEU A 49 -7.75 -0.57 -1.95
CA LEU A 49 -7.86 0.20 -3.19
C LEU A 49 -7.53 -0.64 -4.44
N MET A 50 -6.50 -1.50 -4.38
CA MET A 50 -6.16 -2.40 -5.50
C MET A 50 -7.26 -3.42 -5.79
N MET A 51 -7.92 -3.96 -4.76
CA MET A 51 -9.06 -4.86 -4.95
C MET A 51 -10.30 -4.13 -5.49
N SER A 52 -10.45 -2.85 -5.18
CA SER A 52 -11.56 -2.02 -5.67
C SER A 52 -11.36 -1.55 -7.12
N TYR A 53 -10.11 -1.30 -7.53
CA TYR A 53 -9.76 -0.81 -8.86
C TYR A 53 -8.67 -1.68 -9.48
N GLY A 54 -9.07 -2.64 -10.34
CA GLY A 54 -8.16 -3.62 -10.93
C GLY A 54 -7.06 -3.04 -11.82
N ASN A 55 -7.17 -1.78 -12.26
CA ASN A 55 -6.13 -1.09 -13.05
C ASN A 55 -4.95 -0.57 -12.21
N LEU A 56 -5.03 -0.63 -10.87
CA LEU A 56 -3.97 -0.17 -9.96
C LEU A 56 -2.89 -1.23 -9.72
N SER A 57 -3.14 -2.50 -10.03
CA SER A 57 -2.19 -3.59 -9.74
C SER A 57 -0.86 -3.43 -10.48
N ASP A 58 -0.91 -3.10 -11.78
CA ASP A 58 0.29 -2.97 -12.61
C ASP A 58 1.18 -1.82 -12.14
N VAL A 59 0.55 -0.70 -11.80
CA VAL A 59 1.22 0.50 -11.31
C VAL A 59 1.80 0.26 -9.92
N PHE A 60 1.08 -0.48 -9.07
CA PHE A 60 1.56 -0.84 -7.74
C PHE A 60 2.73 -1.82 -7.81
N ALA A 61 2.72 -2.78 -8.74
CA ALA A 61 3.82 -3.71 -8.95
C ALA A 61 5.12 -2.97 -9.30
N GLU A 62 5.04 -1.90 -10.10
CA GLU A 62 6.21 -1.04 -10.37
C GLU A 62 6.70 -0.32 -9.11
N CYS A 63 5.79 0.05 -8.19
CA CYS A 63 6.15 0.70 -6.94
C CYS A 63 6.90 -0.22 -5.96
N VAL A 64 6.71 -1.53 -6.05
CA VAL A 64 7.38 -2.51 -5.17
C VAL A 64 8.91 -2.41 -5.26
N ARG A 65 9.46 -1.96 -6.40
CA ARG A 65 10.91 -1.77 -6.57
C ARG A 65 11.51 -0.71 -5.64
N PHE A 66 10.69 0.18 -5.10
CA PHE A 66 11.12 1.23 -4.15
C PHE A 66 11.02 0.79 -2.69
N PHE A 67 10.49 -0.40 -2.42
CA PHE A 67 10.30 -0.89 -1.06
C PHE A 67 11.54 -1.60 -0.52
N THR A 68 11.76 -1.46 0.79
CA THR A 68 12.78 -2.21 1.53
C THR A 68 12.34 -3.67 1.71
N ASP A 69 13.26 -4.57 2.02
CA ASP A 69 12.93 -6.00 2.17
C ASP A 69 11.94 -6.26 3.31
N LEU A 70 12.09 -5.57 4.45
CA LEU A 70 11.11 -5.61 5.53
C LEU A 70 9.70 -5.18 5.07
N THR A 71 9.64 -4.15 4.22
CA THR A 71 8.37 -3.64 3.68
C THR A 71 7.71 -4.66 2.75
N LYS A 72 8.50 -5.40 1.97
CA LYS A 72 8.01 -6.51 1.13
C LYS A 72 7.49 -7.66 1.98
N ASP A 73 8.16 -8.02 3.08
CA ASP A 73 7.68 -9.06 3.99
C ASP A 73 6.33 -8.68 4.62
N VAL A 74 6.20 -7.44 5.09
CA VAL A 74 4.92 -6.93 5.64
C VAL A 74 3.83 -6.88 4.56
N MET A 75 4.18 -6.57 3.30
CA MET A 75 3.23 -6.63 2.18
C MET A 75 2.70 -8.05 1.98
N ILE A 76 3.58 -9.05 1.92
CA ILE A 76 3.23 -10.46 1.75
C ILE A 76 2.35 -10.93 2.90
N TRP A 77 2.75 -10.62 4.15
CA TRP A 77 1.93 -10.95 5.31
C TRP A 77 0.55 -10.29 5.27
N SER A 78 0.46 -9.03 4.86
CA SER A 78 -0.80 -8.30 4.74
C SER A 78 -1.71 -8.90 3.66
N LEU A 79 -1.12 -9.32 2.53
CA LEU A 79 -1.84 -10.00 1.45
C LEU A 79 -2.36 -11.36 1.90
N LEU A 80 -1.51 -12.19 2.51
CA LEU A 80 -1.90 -13.49 3.06
C LEU A 80 -2.99 -13.34 4.13
N SER A 81 -2.90 -12.31 4.97
CA SER A 81 -3.89 -12.01 5.99
C SER A 81 -5.24 -11.60 5.39
N ALA A 82 -5.23 -10.81 4.32
CA ALA A 82 -6.46 -10.43 3.61
C ALA A 82 -7.13 -11.66 2.96
N LEU A 83 -6.35 -12.53 2.32
CA LEU A 83 -6.85 -13.77 1.72
C LEU A 83 -7.35 -14.76 2.78
N GLY A 84 -6.60 -14.94 3.87
CA GLY A 84 -6.96 -15.83 4.98
C GLY A 84 -8.16 -15.35 5.80
N SER A 85 -8.48 -14.05 5.80
CA SER A 85 -9.68 -13.52 6.46
C SER A 85 -10.99 -13.92 5.76
N ASN A 86 -10.94 -14.29 4.48
CA ASN A 86 -12.11 -14.73 3.71
C ASN A 86 -12.42 -16.24 3.90
N GLN A 87 -11.64 -16.95 4.72
CA GLN A 87 -11.77 -18.39 4.97
C GLN A 87 -12.25 -18.71 6.41
N ARG A 88 -12.64 -17.69 7.19
CA ARG A 88 -13.34 -17.90 8.47
C ARG A 88 -14.85 -17.78 8.25
N SER A 89 -15.42 -18.79 7.60
CA SER A 89 -16.86 -19.07 7.60
C SER A 89 -17.16 -20.25 8.50
#